data_AF-A0A8S1CBP6-F1
#
_entry.id   AF-A0A8S1CBP6-F1
#
_cell.length_a   1.000
_cell.length_b   1.000
_cell.length_c   1.000
_cell.angle_alpha   90.00
_cell.angle_beta   90.00
_cell.angle_gamma   90.00
#
_symmetry.space_group_name_H-M   'P 1'
#
loop_
_entity.id
_entity.type
_entity.pdbx_description
1 polymer ?
#
loop_
_entity_poly.entity_id
_entity_poly.type
_entity_poly.pdbx_seq_one_letter_code
_entity_poly.pdbx_strand_id
1 'polypeptide(L)'
;MSRLKHLKLRSHNKPDPIVVSRWSNNLDVPKFQQPTYTHLQPFKPNSALSGISGSELDHEAWNLKTHAAHFCEKTSLHGMQYLGEPKRHWIERIFWASAIATAFIGAVVLITQLYRKWDQNPVIVSFSTSATGITDIPFPAFTICNMNNIRKTVAERILKSKDPKSKVDKYLLEDLCSVNEPPPAPPSSLASNDKDTTTTTAAPTTPENRVAPKWATVQEFMIKGGQPCHEMLVACAWSSKNRNCTNLFNTALTDEGLCCSFNKVPRELLFRNPKDLSDLNLTFPFPAVDWTPEEGYPPDAQHDALPWRPVGAGKHLGLTLVLDNEINEYFCSSTASVGFKMLLHSPVETPKLSSFGFAIRPATENYITVQPQVRRSTKRVAKVSLRKRNCYFAFERKLHFYRTYTKHNCVQECEANFTLANCGCVLFFMPSNLLPLVN
;
A
#
# COMPACT_ATOMS: atom_id res chain seq x y z
N MET A 1 3.22 -1.34 -29.97
CA MET A 1 2.26 -2.45 -30.16
C MET A 1 2.41 -3.46 -29.03
N SER A 2 1.57 -3.43 -28.00
CA SER A 2 1.58 -4.41 -26.92
C SER A 2 0.14 -4.79 -26.57
N ARG A 3 -0.16 -6.09 -26.69
CA ARG A 3 -1.49 -6.68 -26.54
C ARG A 3 -1.89 -6.71 -25.07
N LEU A 4 -2.96 -6.00 -24.73
CA LEU A 4 -3.76 -6.24 -23.53
C LEU A 4 -4.38 -7.65 -23.61
N LYS A 5 -4.12 -8.49 -22.61
CA LYS A 5 -4.95 -9.67 -22.34
C LYS A 5 -5.90 -9.33 -21.19
N HIS A 6 -7.18 -9.29 -21.52
CA HIS A 6 -8.31 -9.15 -20.60
C HIS A 6 -8.30 -10.23 -19.52
N LEU A 7 -8.48 -9.81 -18.27
CA LEU A 7 -8.83 -10.69 -17.15
C LEU A 7 -10.35 -10.84 -17.10
N LYS A 8 -10.81 -12.08 -17.31
CA LYS A 8 -12.19 -12.52 -17.26
C LYS A 8 -12.53 -12.87 -15.81
N LEU A 9 -13.44 -12.14 -15.17
CA LEU A 9 -13.98 -12.47 -13.84
C LEU A 9 -14.89 -13.70 -13.98
N ARG A 10 -14.55 -14.79 -13.28
CA ARG A 10 -15.42 -15.96 -13.12
C ARG A 10 -15.76 -16.09 -11.64
N SER A 11 -17.05 -15.97 -11.34
CA SER A 11 -17.65 -16.35 -10.06
C SER A 11 -17.65 -17.88 -9.96
N HIS A 12 -17.11 -18.43 -8.86
CA HIS A 12 -17.48 -19.77 -8.40
C HIS A 12 -17.27 -19.92 -6.89
N ASN A 13 -18.39 -20.17 -6.21
CA ASN A 13 -18.47 -20.93 -4.97
C ASN A 13 -17.89 -22.34 -5.19
N LYS A 14 -16.77 -22.66 -4.52
CA LYS A 14 -16.43 -23.97 -3.93
C LYS A 14 -15.09 -23.84 -3.18
N PRO A 15 -14.90 -24.49 -2.02
CA PRO A 15 -13.63 -24.45 -1.28
C PRO A 15 -12.56 -25.25 -2.03
N ASP A 16 -11.38 -24.64 -2.20
CA ASP A 16 -10.21 -25.31 -2.78
C ASP A 16 -9.76 -26.50 -1.90
N PRO A 17 -9.38 -27.64 -2.50
CA PRO A 17 -8.92 -28.80 -1.75
C PRO A 17 -7.56 -28.53 -1.10
N ILE A 18 -7.50 -28.74 0.22
CA ILE A 18 -6.25 -28.77 0.98
C ILE A 18 -5.45 -29.98 0.49
N VAL A 19 -4.38 -29.73 -0.26
CA VAL A 19 -3.38 -30.75 -0.59
C VAL A 19 -2.54 -30.99 0.67
N VAL A 20 -2.95 -31.96 1.48
CA VAL A 20 -2.14 -32.50 2.57
C VAL A 20 -1.12 -33.46 1.95
N SER A 21 0.15 -33.06 1.87
CA SER A 21 1.24 -33.96 1.49
C SER A 21 1.41 -35.01 2.59
N ARG A 22 0.91 -36.23 2.33
CA ARG A 22 0.99 -37.39 3.23
C ARG A 22 2.32 -38.12 3.08
N TRP A 23 3.45 -37.43 3.25
CA TRP A 23 4.79 -38.04 3.29
C TRP A 23 5.70 -37.23 4.21
N SER A 24 5.61 -37.46 5.51
CA SER A 24 6.70 -37.20 6.47
C SER A 24 6.37 -37.92 7.79
N ASN A 25 6.66 -39.21 7.83
CA ASN A 25 6.94 -39.92 9.07
C ASN A 25 8.18 -40.77 8.78
N ASN A 26 9.20 -40.63 9.63
CA ASN A 26 10.55 -41.19 9.54
C ASN A 26 11.55 -40.33 8.76
N LEU A 27 12.10 -39.33 9.44
CA LEU A 27 13.50 -38.95 9.32
C LEU A 27 13.92 -38.43 10.71
N ASP A 28 14.49 -39.34 11.50
CA ASP A 28 15.30 -38.98 12.66
C ASP A 28 16.41 -38.05 12.18
N VAL A 29 16.36 -36.80 12.65
CA VAL A 29 17.40 -35.81 12.41
C VAL A 29 18.47 -36.01 13.49
N PRO A 30 19.71 -36.45 13.16
CA PRO A 30 20.77 -36.45 14.14
C PRO A 30 21.13 -35.00 14.50
N LYS A 31 21.20 -34.72 15.81
CA LYS A 31 21.64 -33.42 16.36
C LYS A 31 23.01 -33.06 15.77
N PHE A 32 23.09 -31.87 15.17
CA PHE A 32 24.32 -31.30 14.66
C PHE A 32 25.21 -30.90 15.85
N GLN A 33 26.26 -31.68 16.11
CA GLN A 33 27.27 -31.38 17.12
C GLN A 33 28.36 -30.52 16.48
N GLN A 34 28.65 -29.36 17.07
CA GLN A 34 29.72 -28.47 16.60
C GLN A 34 31.09 -29.19 16.65
N PRO A 35 31.96 -29.07 15.63
CA PRO A 35 33.29 -29.63 15.71
C PRO A 35 34.14 -28.79 16.67
N THR A 36 34.66 -29.45 17.70
CA THR A 36 35.72 -28.97 18.58
C THR A 36 37.03 -28.89 17.78
N TYR A 37 37.68 -27.73 17.80
CA TYR A 37 39.02 -27.55 17.25
C TYR A 37 40.03 -28.29 18.14
N THR A 38 40.56 -29.41 17.64
CA THR A 38 41.76 -30.02 18.20
C THR A 38 43.00 -29.37 17.61
N HIS A 39 43.89 -28.90 18.49
CA HIS A 39 45.21 -28.39 18.17
C HIS A 39 45.99 -29.36 17.26
N LEU A 40 46.45 -28.86 16.13
CA LEU A 40 47.46 -29.51 15.28
C LEU A 40 48.74 -29.71 16.11
N GLN A 41 49.13 -30.96 16.34
CA GLN A 41 50.49 -31.29 16.79
C GLN A 41 51.45 -31.27 15.59
N PRO A 42 52.70 -30.79 15.76
CA PRO A 42 53.70 -30.84 14.70
C PRO A 42 54.11 -32.28 14.40
N PHE A 43 54.17 -32.59 13.11
CA PHE A 43 54.59 -33.87 12.54
C PHE A 43 56.03 -34.20 12.99
N LYS A 44 56.23 -35.31 13.71
CA LYS A 44 57.56 -35.90 13.94
C LYS A 44 57.88 -36.84 12.77
N PRO A 45 59.07 -36.75 12.14
CA PRO A 45 59.47 -37.73 11.14
C PRO A 45 59.88 -39.03 11.83
N ASN A 46 59.27 -40.15 11.42
CA ASN A 46 59.70 -41.48 11.83
C ASN A 46 60.99 -41.86 11.09
N SER A 47 62.04 -42.10 11.87
CA SER A 47 63.26 -42.79 11.46
C SER A 47 62.99 -44.28 11.32
N ALA A 48 62.54 -44.72 10.15
CA ALA A 48 62.58 -46.13 9.75
C ALA A 48 62.46 -46.21 8.23
N LEU A 49 63.59 -46.19 7.53
CA LEU A 49 63.81 -46.72 6.17
C LEU A 49 65.30 -46.55 5.84
N SER A 50 66.14 -47.29 6.56
CA SER A 50 67.51 -47.59 6.12
C SER A 50 67.47 -48.90 5.34
N GLY A 51 67.75 -48.84 4.04
CA GLY A 51 68.04 -50.03 3.24
C GLY A 51 67.12 -50.25 2.04
N ILE A 52 67.10 -49.33 1.09
CA ILE A 52 66.96 -49.69 -0.32
C ILE A 52 68.10 -49.00 -1.07
N SER A 53 68.97 -49.84 -1.61
CA SER A 53 70.14 -49.50 -2.41
C SER A 53 69.75 -48.60 -3.58
N GLY A 54 70.63 -47.67 -3.90
CA GLY A 54 70.47 -46.76 -5.03
C GLY A 54 70.16 -47.51 -6.33
N SER A 55 69.06 -47.09 -6.96
CA SER A 55 68.82 -47.23 -8.38
C SER A 55 68.39 -45.84 -8.87
N GLU A 56 69.26 -45.25 -9.67
CA GLU A 56 68.99 -44.25 -10.71
C GLU A 56 67.80 -43.31 -10.46
N LEU A 57 68.12 -42.09 -10.01
CA LEU A 57 67.27 -40.92 -10.26
C LEU A 57 67.35 -40.60 -11.75
N ASP A 58 66.51 -41.26 -12.54
CA ASP A 58 66.23 -40.85 -13.91
C ASP A 58 65.49 -39.51 -13.87
N HIS A 59 66.24 -38.44 -14.11
CA HIS A 59 65.69 -37.18 -14.61
C HIS A 59 65.18 -37.38 -16.04
N GLU A 60 64.12 -38.19 -16.21
CA GLU A 60 63.38 -38.21 -17.47
C GLU A 60 62.63 -36.88 -17.61
N ALA A 61 62.89 -36.19 -18.73
CA ALA A 61 62.16 -35.01 -19.15
C ALA A 61 60.67 -35.37 -19.30
N TRP A 62 59.90 -35.09 -18.24
CA TRP A 62 58.51 -35.49 -18.14
C TRP A 62 57.69 -34.81 -19.25
N ASN A 63 57.30 -35.60 -20.25
CA ASN A 63 56.55 -35.12 -21.40
C ASN A 63 55.14 -34.67 -20.97
N LEU A 64 54.59 -33.63 -21.60
CA LEU A 64 53.20 -33.19 -21.36
C LEU A 64 52.19 -34.35 -21.52
N LYS A 65 52.48 -35.32 -22.40
CA LYS A 65 51.66 -36.51 -22.60
C LYS A 65 51.63 -37.44 -21.38
N THR A 66 52.75 -37.63 -20.69
CA THR A 66 52.80 -38.49 -19.49
C THR A 66 52.11 -37.82 -18.31
N HIS A 67 52.20 -36.49 -18.19
CA HIS A 67 51.41 -35.71 -17.24
C HIS A 67 49.90 -35.82 -17.49
N ALA A 68 49.46 -35.64 -18.75
CA ALA A 68 48.05 -35.71 -19.10
C ALA A 68 47.46 -37.10 -18.87
N ALA A 69 48.20 -38.17 -19.21
CA ALA A 69 47.77 -39.55 -18.97
C ALA A 69 47.64 -39.84 -17.46
N HIS A 70 48.64 -39.48 -16.67
CA HIS A 70 48.61 -39.66 -15.22
C HIS A 70 47.47 -38.84 -14.56
N PHE A 71 47.21 -37.63 -15.04
CA PHE A 71 46.08 -36.82 -14.58
C PHE A 71 44.74 -37.47 -14.91
N CYS A 72 44.55 -37.93 -16.15
CA CYS A 72 43.32 -38.61 -16.58
C CYS A 72 43.05 -39.91 -15.80
N GLU A 73 44.11 -40.62 -15.37
CA GLU A 73 44.00 -41.83 -14.57
C GLU A 73 43.64 -41.54 -13.09
N LYS A 74 44.19 -40.47 -12.52
CA LYS A 74 44.04 -40.16 -11.07
C LYS A 74 42.95 -39.15 -10.75
N THR A 75 42.37 -38.48 -11.75
CA THR A 75 41.34 -37.46 -11.52
C THR A 75 40.00 -38.06 -11.10
N SER A 76 39.25 -37.34 -10.26
CA SER A 76 37.87 -37.66 -9.91
C SER A 76 36.85 -37.20 -10.96
N LEU A 77 37.31 -36.50 -12.01
CA LEU A 77 36.47 -36.07 -13.12
C LEU A 77 35.99 -37.28 -13.94
N HIS A 78 34.70 -37.53 -13.86
CA HIS A 78 34.07 -38.65 -14.55
C HIS A 78 34.22 -38.50 -16.06
N GLY A 79 34.62 -39.59 -16.73
CA GLY A 79 34.85 -39.61 -18.18
C GLY A 79 36.30 -39.38 -18.61
N MET A 80 37.13 -38.70 -17.79
CA MET A 80 38.51 -38.36 -18.15
C MET A 80 39.43 -39.60 -18.24
N GLN A 81 39.19 -40.61 -17.41
CA GLN A 81 39.90 -41.89 -17.46
C GLN A 81 39.82 -42.58 -18.83
N TYR A 82 38.67 -42.48 -19.51
CA TYR A 82 38.46 -43.10 -20.82
C TYR A 82 39.13 -42.34 -21.97
N LEU A 83 39.50 -41.07 -21.75
CA LEU A 83 40.31 -40.29 -22.68
C LEU A 83 41.81 -40.57 -22.54
N GLY A 84 42.27 -40.89 -21.33
CA GLY A 84 43.69 -41.17 -21.02
C GLY A 84 44.13 -42.62 -21.22
N GLU A 85 43.20 -43.56 -21.41
CA GLU A 85 43.51 -45.00 -21.48
C GLU A 85 44.26 -45.37 -22.78
N PRO A 86 45.48 -45.96 -22.71
CA PRO A 86 46.36 -46.11 -23.87
C PRO A 86 45.86 -47.10 -24.93
N LYS A 87 45.05 -48.09 -24.56
CA LYS A 87 44.56 -49.17 -25.47
C LYS A 87 43.21 -48.88 -26.13
N ARG A 88 42.65 -47.69 -25.96
CA ARG A 88 41.28 -47.35 -26.41
C ARG A 88 41.24 -46.87 -27.86
N HIS A 89 40.28 -47.36 -28.64
CA HIS A 89 40.08 -46.94 -30.04
C HIS A 89 39.67 -45.46 -30.14
N TRP A 90 40.09 -44.79 -31.21
CA TRP A 90 39.91 -43.34 -31.36
C TRP A 90 38.43 -42.90 -31.45
N ILE A 91 37.54 -43.75 -31.98
CA ILE A 91 36.08 -43.49 -32.03
C ILE A 91 35.48 -43.41 -30.62
N GLU A 92 35.88 -44.31 -29.73
CA GLU A 92 35.39 -44.31 -28.36
C GLU A 92 35.89 -43.08 -27.58
N ARG A 93 37.11 -42.61 -27.88
CA ARG A 93 37.62 -41.35 -27.32
C ARG A 93 36.80 -40.14 -27.78
N ILE A 94 36.38 -40.10 -29.05
CA ILE A 94 35.49 -39.03 -29.55
C ILE A 94 34.13 -39.07 -28.84
N PHE A 95 33.57 -40.26 -28.64
CA PHE A 95 32.32 -40.42 -27.90
C PHE A 95 32.45 -39.91 -26.46
N TRP A 96 33.51 -40.29 -25.74
CA TRP A 96 33.71 -39.80 -24.36
C TRP A 96 34.02 -38.31 -24.31
N ALA A 97 34.77 -37.78 -25.28
CA ALA A 97 35.02 -36.34 -25.39
C ALA A 97 33.72 -35.55 -25.64
N SER A 98 32.85 -36.03 -26.53
CA SER A 98 31.57 -35.37 -26.82
C SER A 98 30.59 -35.48 -25.64
N ALA A 99 30.57 -36.61 -24.94
CA ALA A 99 29.76 -36.80 -23.73
C ALA A 99 30.21 -35.84 -22.61
N ILE A 100 31.52 -35.70 -22.36
CA ILE A 100 32.07 -34.77 -21.37
C ILE A 100 31.79 -33.31 -21.78
N ALA A 101 31.98 -32.96 -23.04
CA ALA A 101 31.68 -31.61 -23.55
C ALA A 101 30.20 -31.27 -23.38
N THR A 102 29.30 -32.20 -23.72
CA THR A 102 27.86 -32.01 -23.56
C THR A 102 27.47 -31.85 -22.10
N ALA A 103 28.03 -32.69 -21.21
CA ALA A 103 27.80 -32.58 -19.77
C ALA A 103 28.31 -31.25 -19.19
N PHE A 104 29.49 -30.79 -19.63
CA PHE A 104 30.05 -29.52 -19.21
C PHE A 104 29.21 -28.33 -19.68
N ILE A 105 28.81 -28.31 -20.96
CA ILE A 105 27.91 -27.28 -21.50
C ILE A 105 26.58 -27.26 -20.75
N GLY A 106 25.99 -28.44 -20.51
CA GLY A 106 24.77 -28.59 -19.73
C GLY A 106 24.93 -28.04 -18.29
N ALA A 107 26.04 -28.36 -17.63
CA ALA A 107 26.34 -27.85 -16.29
C ALA A 107 26.48 -26.32 -16.28
N VAL A 108 27.21 -25.73 -17.24
CA VAL A 108 27.34 -24.27 -17.37
C VAL A 108 25.98 -23.62 -17.60
N VAL A 109 25.14 -24.19 -18.46
CA VAL A 109 23.77 -23.69 -18.71
C VAL A 109 22.93 -23.75 -17.42
N LEU A 110 22.92 -24.87 -16.72
CA LEU A 110 22.16 -25.05 -15.48
C LEU A 110 22.63 -24.12 -14.36
N ILE A 111 23.95 -23.99 -14.17
CA ILE A 111 24.54 -23.06 -13.18
C ILE A 111 24.14 -21.62 -13.51
N THR A 112 24.22 -21.24 -14.78
CA THR A 112 23.84 -19.89 -15.23
C THR A 112 22.35 -19.65 -15.01
N GLN A 113 21.49 -20.63 -15.32
CA GLN A 113 20.05 -20.52 -15.06
C GLN A 113 19.72 -20.42 -13.57
N LEU A 114 20.38 -21.23 -12.73
CA LEU A 114 20.21 -21.19 -11.27
C LEU A 114 20.65 -19.85 -10.69
N TYR A 115 21.81 -19.36 -11.12
CA TYR A 115 22.33 -18.05 -10.69
C TYR A 115 21.40 -16.92 -11.11
N ARG A 116 20.92 -16.91 -12.37
CA ARG A 116 19.96 -15.91 -12.85
C ARG A 116 18.65 -15.96 -12.05
N LYS A 117 18.13 -17.16 -11.77
CA LYS A 117 16.91 -17.33 -10.95
C LYS A 117 17.11 -16.79 -9.53
N TRP A 118 18.26 -17.07 -8.92
CA TRP A 118 18.60 -16.60 -7.58
C TRP A 118 18.75 -15.08 -7.51
N ASP A 119 19.40 -14.46 -8.50
CA ASP A 119 19.57 -13.02 -8.55
C ASP A 119 18.24 -12.28 -8.80
N GLN A 120 17.38 -12.85 -9.66
CA GLN A 120 16.08 -12.29 -10.00
C GLN A 120 15.02 -12.48 -8.89
N ASN A 121 15.12 -13.54 -8.08
CA ASN A 121 14.12 -13.87 -7.06
C ASN A 121 14.76 -14.04 -5.68
N PRO A 122 15.26 -12.95 -5.06
CA PRO A 122 15.97 -13.02 -3.78
C PRO A 122 15.06 -13.25 -2.57
N VAL A 123 13.73 -13.24 -2.74
CA VAL A 123 12.74 -13.42 -1.68
C VAL A 123 11.78 -14.54 -2.06
N ILE A 124 11.63 -15.52 -1.16
CA ILE A 124 10.62 -16.56 -1.27
C ILE A 124 9.42 -16.15 -0.40
N VAL A 125 8.23 -16.16 -0.99
CA VAL A 125 6.98 -15.89 -0.25
C VAL A 125 6.41 -17.22 0.22
N SER A 126 6.38 -17.42 1.53
CA SER A 126 5.65 -18.50 2.17
C SER A 126 4.67 -17.93 3.18
N PHE A 127 3.48 -18.51 3.25
CA PHE A 127 2.46 -18.11 4.21
C PHE A 127 2.61 -18.98 5.46
N SER A 128 3.11 -18.41 6.55
CA SER A 128 2.98 -18.99 7.88
C SER A 128 1.74 -18.40 8.54
N THR A 129 0.76 -19.25 8.88
CA THR A 129 -0.40 -18.83 9.66
C THR A 129 0.03 -18.65 11.11
N SER A 130 0.26 -17.41 11.52
CA SER A 130 0.40 -17.07 12.94
C SER A 130 -0.97 -16.71 13.49
N ALA A 131 -1.40 -17.40 14.56
CA ALA A 131 -2.61 -17.03 15.28
C ALA A 131 -2.41 -15.62 15.86
N THR A 132 -3.13 -14.65 15.31
CA THR A 132 -3.16 -13.27 15.81
C THR A 132 -4.50 -13.09 16.52
N GLY A 133 -4.47 -12.64 17.77
CA GLY A 133 -5.71 -12.40 18.52
C GLY A 133 -6.51 -11.28 17.87
N ILE A 134 -7.84 -11.35 17.94
CA ILE A 134 -8.70 -10.27 17.42
C ILE A 134 -8.44 -8.95 18.14
N THR A 135 -7.99 -9.02 19.40
CA THR A 135 -7.61 -7.90 20.25
C THR A 135 -6.23 -7.29 19.93
N ASP A 136 -5.42 -7.96 19.12
CA ASP A 136 -4.08 -7.45 18.73
C ASP A 136 -4.15 -6.52 17.51
N ILE A 137 -5.34 -6.41 16.90
CA ILE A 137 -5.61 -5.63 15.70
C ILE A 137 -6.70 -4.62 16.05
N PRO A 138 -6.57 -3.33 15.66
CA PRO A 138 -7.66 -2.38 15.81
C PRO A 138 -8.88 -2.82 15.00
N PHE A 139 -10.06 -2.47 15.51
CA PHE A 139 -11.22 -2.38 14.65
C PHE A 139 -10.90 -1.33 13.56
N PRO A 140 -11.24 -1.54 12.29
CA PRO A 140 -10.91 -0.56 11.25
C PRO A 140 -11.49 0.81 11.58
N ALA A 141 -10.83 1.86 11.11
CA ALA A 141 -11.50 3.14 11.02
C ALA A 141 -12.63 3.04 10.00
N PHE A 142 -13.73 3.71 10.30
CA PHE A 142 -14.93 3.70 9.50
C PHE A 142 -15.33 5.15 9.23
N THR A 143 -15.37 5.55 7.97
CA THR A 143 -15.83 6.89 7.58
C THR A 143 -17.10 6.77 6.74
N ILE A 144 -18.11 7.58 7.06
CA ILE A 144 -19.38 7.67 6.34
C ILE A 144 -19.74 9.12 6.03
N CYS A 145 -20.27 9.34 4.83
CA CYS A 145 -20.70 10.64 4.33
C CYS A 145 -22.10 10.51 3.74
N ASN A 146 -22.94 11.54 3.94
CA ASN A 146 -24.14 11.70 3.13
C ASN A 146 -23.74 11.97 1.68
N MET A 147 -24.44 11.37 0.71
CA MET A 147 -24.19 11.66 -0.71
C MET A 147 -24.62 13.07 -1.12
N ASN A 148 -25.47 13.73 -0.32
CA ASN A 148 -25.83 15.12 -0.53
C ASN A 148 -24.65 16.06 -0.23
N ASN A 149 -24.13 16.73 -1.25
CA ASN A 149 -23.01 17.67 -1.10
C ASN A 149 -23.39 18.92 -0.31
N ILE A 150 -24.64 19.38 -0.45
CA ILE A 150 -25.15 20.57 0.23
C ILE A 150 -26.64 20.47 0.56
N ARG A 151 -27.03 20.89 1.76
CA ARG A 151 -28.44 21.00 2.17
C ARG A 151 -29.19 22.01 1.30
N LYS A 152 -30.37 21.62 0.83
CA LYS A 152 -31.27 22.41 -0.02
C LYS A 152 -31.60 23.76 0.58
N THR A 153 -31.95 23.79 1.86
CA THR A 153 -32.25 25.06 2.56
C THR A 153 -31.07 26.03 2.56
N VAL A 154 -29.83 25.52 2.63
CA VAL A 154 -28.60 26.32 2.61
C VAL A 154 -28.31 26.80 1.18
N ALA A 155 -28.40 25.91 0.19
CA ALA A 155 -28.22 26.27 -1.21
C ALA A 155 -29.21 27.35 -1.67
N GLU A 156 -30.50 27.20 -1.35
CA GLU A 156 -31.51 28.21 -1.67
C GLU A 156 -31.23 29.56 -0.99
N ARG A 157 -30.74 29.56 0.25
CA ARG A 157 -30.35 30.78 0.96
C ARG A 157 -29.19 31.50 0.25
N ILE A 158 -28.19 30.75 -0.21
CA ILE A 158 -27.04 31.29 -0.96
C ILE A 158 -27.52 31.90 -2.28
N LEU A 159 -28.35 31.19 -3.04
CA LEU A 159 -28.86 31.65 -4.34
C LEU A 159 -29.72 32.92 -4.21
N LYS A 160 -30.59 32.98 -3.19
CA LYS A 160 -31.47 34.13 -2.92
C LYS A 160 -30.72 35.33 -2.31
N SER A 161 -29.52 35.15 -1.78
CA SER A 161 -28.76 36.22 -1.12
C SER A 161 -28.32 37.30 -2.13
N LYS A 162 -28.51 38.57 -1.74
CA LYS A 162 -28.03 39.76 -2.47
C LYS A 162 -26.76 40.34 -1.86
N ASP A 163 -26.25 39.76 -0.77
CA ASP A 163 -25.02 40.22 -0.11
C ASP A 163 -23.81 40.00 -1.03
N PRO A 164 -22.97 41.02 -1.30
CA PRO A 164 -21.71 40.85 -2.02
C PRO A 164 -20.82 39.71 -1.50
N LYS A 165 -20.85 39.41 -0.18
CA LYS A 165 -20.09 38.31 0.43
C LYS A 165 -20.54 36.93 -0.06
N SER A 166 -21.81 36.79 -0.44
CA SER A 166 -22.36 35.54 -0.98
C SER A 166 -21.86 35.21 -2.39
N LYS A 167 -21.17 36.13 -3.08
CA LYS A 167 -20.62 35.88 -4.42
C LYS A 167 -19.66 34.69 -4.42
N VAL A 168 -18.82 34.57 -3.39
CA VAL A 168 -17.90 33.43 -3.24
C VAL A 168 -18.66 32.13 -2.98
N ASP A 169 -19.65 32.15 -2.07
CA ASP A 169 -20.49 30.99 -1.77
C ASP A 169 -21.26 30.50 -3.00
N LYS A 170 -21.70 31.42 -3.87
CA LYS A 170 -22.35 31.08 -5.15
C LYS A 170 -21.40 30.34 -6.09
N TYR A 171 -20.16 30.79 -6.23
CA TYR A 171 -19.16 30.08 -7.04
C TYR A 171 -18.83 28.70 -6.47
N LEU A 172 -18.69 28.57 -5.15
CA LEU A 172 -18.45 27.28 -4.50
C LEU A 172 -19.64 26.33 -4.68
N LEU A 173 -20.86 26.84 -4.57
CA LEU A 173 -22.08 26.08 -4.81
C LEU A 173 -22.15 25.58 -6.25
N GLU A 174 -21.85 26.45 -7.21
CA GLU A 174 -21.83 26.10 -8.63
C GLU A 174 -20.77 25.03 -8.91
N ASP A 175 -19.53 25.21 -8.45
CA ASP A 175 -18.44 24.23 -8.62
C ASP A 175 -18.79 22.85 -8.05
N LEU A 176 -19.36 22.80 -6.84
CA LEU A 176 -19.74 21.54 -6.18
C LEU A 176 -20.93 20.82 -6.82
N CYS A 177 -21.83 21.56 -7.46
CA CYS A 177 -23.06 21.02 -8.05
C CYS A 177 -23.04 20.92 -9.58
N SER A 178 -21.96 21.35 -10.25
CA SER A 178 -21.82 21.38 -11.73
C SER A 178 -21.71 20.00 -12.41
N VAL A 179 -22.07 18.91 -11.72
CA VAL A 179 -21.95 17.53 -12.24
C VAL A 179 -22.92 17.24 -13.40
N ASN A 180 -23.84 18.16 -13.74
CA ASN A 180 -24.89 17.94 -14.74
C ASN A 180 -24.90 18.88 -15.95
N GLU A 181 -23.93 19.80 -16.13
CA GLU A 181 -23.84 20.59 -17.36
C GLU A 181 -22.50 20.37 -18.07
N PRO A 182 -22.50 20.07 -19.39
CA PRO A 182 -21.27 20.09 -20.17
C PRO A 182 -20.64 21.49 -20.06
N PRO A 183 -19.30 21.61 -20.07
CA PRO A 183 -18.64 22.91 -19.97
C PRO A 183 -19.25 23.84 -21.03
N PRO A 184 -19.61 25.09 -20.68
CA PRO A 184 -20.21 26.00 -21.63
C PRO A 184 -19.31 26.08 -22.85
N ALA A 185 -19.89 25.85 -24.02
CA ALA A 185 -19.17 26.02 -25.28
C ALA A 185 -18.49 27.40 -25.24
N PRO A 186 -17.23 27.53 -25.72
CA PRO A 186 -16.60 28.84 -25.83
C PRO A 186 -17.57 29.75 -26.58
N PRO A 187 -17.77 31.00 -26.13
CA PRO A 187 -18.86 31.84 -26.62
C PRO A 187 -18.81 31.88 -28.15
N SER A 188 -19.76 31.19 -28.78
CA SER A 188 -20.02 31.35 -30.20
C SER A 188 -20.48 32.79 -30.33
N SER A 189 -19.66 33.57 -31.03
CA SER A 189 -19.92 34.92 -31.50
C SER A 189 -21.42 35.24 -31.51
N LEU A 190 -21.83 36.22 -30.70
CA LEU A 190 -23.09 36.91 -30.93
C LEU A 190 -23.12 37.27 -32.41
N ALA A 191 -24.10 36.71 -33.12
CA ALA A 191 -24.47 37.16 -34.42
C ALA A 191 -24.84 38.64 -34.28
N SER A 192 -23.97 39.47 -34.83
CA SER A 192 -24.12 40.89 -35.03
C SER A 192 -25.41 41.19 -35.79
N ASN A 193 -26.24 42.05 -35.23
CA ASN A 193 -26.98 43.03 -36.01
C ASN A 193 -26.94 44.33 -35.22
N ASP A 194 -25.84 45.06 -35.36
CA ASP A 194 -25.95 46.51 -35.42
C ASP A 194 -24.73 47.11 -36.13
N LYS A 195 -25.02 47.98 -37.10
CA LYS A 195 -24.07 48.81 -37.82
C LYS A 195 -23.80 50.04 -36.96
N ASP A 196 -22.59 50.20 -36.41
CA ASP A 196 -21.93 51.51 -36.45
C ASP A 196 -20.42 51.43 -36.12
N THR A 197 -19.62 51.85 -37.10
CA THR A 197 -18.48 52.78 -37.02
C THR A 197 -17.43 52.63 -35.89
N THR A 198 -16.27 52.08 -36.31
CA THR A 198 -14.89 52.39 -35.89
C THR A 198 -14.62 52.74 -34.42
N THR A 199 -13.99 51.81 -33.68
CA THR A 199 -12.77 52.11 -32.91
C THR A 199 -11.97 50.83 -32.74
N THR A 200 -10.74 50.83 -33.23
CA THR A 200 -9.72 49.82 -32.95
C THR A 200 -9.35 49.91 -31.48
N THR A 201 -9.81 48.96 -30.66
CA THR A 201 -9.27 48.77 -29.31
C THR A 201 -9.01 47.29 -29.09
N ALA A 202 -7.77 47.05 -28.67
CA ALA A 202 -7.18 45.76 -28.41
C ALA A 202 -8.03 44.87 -27.50
N ALA A 203 -7.78 43.56 -27.61
CA ALA A 203 -8.25 42.55 -26.67
C ALA A 203 -8.12 43.03 -25.20
N PRO A 204 -9.12 42.80 -24.33
CA PRO A 204 -8.96 43.08 -22.91
C PRO A 204 -7.92 42.13 -22.32
N THR A 205 -6.67 42.59 -22.29
CA THR A 205 -5.60 42.03 -21.46
C THR A 205 -5.80 42.50 -20.03
N THR A 206 -6.78 41.94 -19.34
CA THR A 206 -6.81 42.00 -17.87
C THR A 206 -7.22 40.62 -17.36
N PRO A 207 -6.34 39.89 -16.64
CA PRO A 207 -6.80 38.77 -15.85
C PRO A 207 -7.75 39.37 -14.82
N GLU A 208 -9.04 39.08 -14.95
CA GLU A 208 -9.99 39.34 -13.87
C GLU A 208 -9.38 38.71 -12.62
N ASN A 209 -9.16 39.51 -11.56
CA ASN A 209 -8.56 39.09 -10.29
C ASN A 209 -9.37 37.92 -9.69
N ARG A 210 -9.10 36.69 -10.13
CA ARG A 210 -9.63 35.46 -9.56
C ARG A 210 -8.84 35.20 -8.28
N VAL A 211 -9.15 35.96 -7.24
CA VAL A 211 -8.64 35.71 -5.89
C VAL A 211 -9.26 34.40 -5.43
N ALA A 212 -8.43 33.35 -5.30
CA ALA A 212 -8.88 32.08 -4.75
C ALA A 212 -9.43 32.30 -3.34
N PRO A 213 -10.56 31.66 -2.97
CA PRO A 213 -11.12 31.83 -1.64
C PRO A 213 -10.14 31.32 -0.59
N LYS A 214 -10.00 32.07 0.51
CA LYS A 214 -9.24 31.61 1.68
C LYS A 214 -9.87 30.32 2.22
N TRP A 215 -9.04 29.43 2.73
CA TRP A 215 -9.50 28.15 3.27
C TRP A 215 -10.56 28.25 4.36
N ALA A 216 -10.46 29.24 5.24
CA ALA A 216 -11.46 29.46 6.27
C ALA A 216 -12.87 29.60 5.67
N THR A 217 -12.98 30.28 4.51
CA THR A 217 -14.25 30.44 3.79
C THR A 217 -14.73 29.12 3.19
N VAL A 218 -13.85 28.35 2.54
CA VAL A 218 -14.20 27.04 1.98
C VAL A 218 -14.65 26.09 3.09
N GLN A 219 -13.91 26.04 4.19
CA GLN A 219 -14.26 25.21 5.34
C GLN A 219 -15.59 25.62 5.96
N GLU A 220 -15.82 26.92 6.18
CA GLU A 220 -17.08 27.43 6.71
C GLU A 220 -18.26 27.08 5.81
N PHE A 221 -18.07 27.21 4.48
CA PHE A 221 -19.05 26.80 3.48
C PHE A 221 -19.38 25.30 3.62
N MET A 222 -18.37 24.43 3.69
CA MET A 222 -18.57 22.97 3.78
C MET A 222 -19.25 22.57 5.11
N ILE A 223 -18.90 23.22 6.22
CA ILE A 223 -19.51 22.96 7.54
C ILE A 223 -20.97 23.41 7.56
N LYS A 224 -21.28 24.58 7.01
CA LYS A 224 -22.66 25.10 6.96
C LYS A 224 -23.53 24.34 5.98
N GLY A 225 -22.95 23.93 4.86
CA GLY A 225 -23.65 23.25 3.76
C GLY A 225 -23.88 21.77 4.00
N GLY A 226 -22.93 21.08 4.63
CA GLY A 226 -23.00 19.65 4.89
C GLY A 226 -23.96 19.27 6.02
N GLN A 227 -24.38 18.00 6.04
CA GLN A 227 -25.15 17.44 7.16
C GLN A 227 -24.21 17.18 8.36
N PRO A 228 -24.49 17.71 9.55
CA PRO A 228 -23.64 17.48 10.72
C PRO A 228 -23.79 16.06 11.26
N CYS A 229 -22.71 15.53 11.87
CA CYS A 229 -22.68 14.14 12.36
C CYS A 229 -23.76 13.82 13.40
N HIS A 230 -24.15 14.78 14.25
CA HIS A 230 -25.15 14.55 15.30
C HIS A 230 -26.58 14.48 14.74
N GLU A 231 -26.84 15.03 13.55
CA GLU A 231 -28.12 14.85 12.82
C GLU A 231 -28.08 13.56 11.99
N MET A 232 -26.94 13.25 11.36
CA MET A 232 -26.80 12.04 10.53
C MET A 232 -26.80 10.74 11.33
N LEU A 233 -26.18 10.72 12.51
CA LEU A 233 -26.02 9.54 13.37
C LEU A 233 -27.10 9.54 14.47
N VAL A 234 -28.25 8.92 14.18
CA VAL A 234 -29.41 8.89 15.09
C VAL A 234 -29.16 8.02 16.31
N ALA A 235 -28.55 6.85 16.13
CA ALA A 235 -28.22 5.95 17.23
C ALA A 235 -26.92 5.18 16.96
N CYS A 236 -26.13 4.99 18.01
CA CYS A 236 -24.86 4.26 17.94
C CYS A 236 -24.74 3.23 19.06
N ALA A 237 -24.29 2.03 18.71
CA ALA A 237 -23.88 1.02 19.67
C ALA A 237 -22.50 0.47 19.30
N TRP A 238 -21.67 0.26 20.31
CA TRP A 238 -20.32 -0.30 20.18
C TRP A 238 -20.08 -1.31 21.30
N SER A 239 -19.62 -2.52 20.96
CA SER A 239 -19.36 -3.60 21.92
C SER A 239 -20.57 -3.88 22.84
N SER A 240 -21.75 -4.07 22.23
CA SER A 240 -23.04 -4.34 22.90
C SER A 240 -23.57 -3.22 23.81
N LYS A 241 -22.95 -2.03 23.81
CA LYS A 241 -23.37 -0.91 24.64
C LYS A 241 -23.86 0.24 23.77
N ASN A 242 -25.01 0.79 24.09
CA ASN A 242 -25.47 2.06 23.53
C ASN A 242 -24.51 3.17 23.99
N ARG A 243 -24.05 3.99 23.06
CA ARG A 243 -23.10 5.08 23.31
C ARG A 243 -23.59 6.33 22.60
N ASN A 244 -23.26 7.48 23.16
CA ASN A 244 -23.50 8.74 22.46
C ASN A 244 -22.63 8.79 21.19
N CYS A 245 -23.26 9.01 20.03
CA CYS A 245 -22.59 9.06 18.73
C CYS A 245 -21.50 10.15 18.67
N THR A 246 -21.71 11.27 19.35
CA THR A 246 -20.72 12.38 19.41
C THR A 246 -19.41 11.99 20.10
N ASN A 247 -19.43 10.98 20.97
CA ASN A 247 -18.24 10.46 21.63
C ASN A 247 -17.55 9.36 20.80
N LEU A 248 -18.24 8.81 19.80
CA LEU A 248 -17.72 7.73 18.95
C LEU A 248 -17.18 8.23 17.61
N PHE A 249 -17.78 9.30 17.08
CA PHE A 249 -17.50 9.81 15.75
C PHE A 249 -16.94 11.21 15.79
N ASN A 250 -15.97 11.43 14.92
CA ASN A 250 -15.32 12.70 14.70
C ASN A 250 -15.65 13.22 13.31
N THR A 251 -15.94 14.51 13.20
CA THR A 251 -16.19 15.14 11.89
C THR A 251 -14.88 15.26 11.11
N ALA A 252 -14.91 14.93 9.83
CA ALA A 252 -13.77 15.05 8.92
C ALA A 252 -14.21 15.59 7.57
N LEU A 253 -13.44 16.53 7.02
CA LEU A 253 -13.56 16.93 5.62
C LEU A 253 -12.82 15.91 4.76
N THR A 254 -13.52 15.37 3.77
CA THR A 254 -13.01 14.36 2.83
C THR A 254 -13.26 14.81 1.39
N ASP A 255 -12.87 13.99 0.42
CA ASP A 255 -13.19 14.18 -0.99
C ASP A 255 -14.69 14.07 -1.33
N GLU A 256 -15.52 13.69 -0.35
CA GLU A 256 -17.00 13.69 -0.43
C GLU A 256 -17.64 14.80 0.45
N GLY A 257 -16.85 15.74 0.94
CA GLY A 257 -17.32 16.83 1.80
C GLY A 257 -17.31 16.50 3.29
N LEU A 258 -18.35 16.91 4.02
CA LEU A 258 -18.43 16.79 5.48
C LEU A 258 -18.88 15.38 5.88
N CYS A 259 -18.01 14.65 6.57
CA CYS A 259 -18.20 13.24 6.89
C CYS A 259 -17.94 12.93 8.37
N CYS A 260 -18.29 11.72 8.79
CA CYS A 260 -18.11 11.25 10.16
C CYS A 260 -17.23 10.02 10.19
N SER A 261 -16.14 10.10 10.97
CA SER A 261 -15.13 9.04 11.11
C SER A 261 -15.15 8.45 12.51
N PHE A 262 -15.36 7.14 12.60
CA PHE A 262 -15.20 6.31 13.78
C PHE A 262 -13.79 5.70 13.80
N ASN A 263 -13.22 5.59 15.00
CA ASN A 263 -11.96 4.90 15.28
C ASN A 263 -10.73 5.34 14.46
N LYS A 264 -10.72 6.61 14.04
CA LYS A 264 -9.56 7.27 13.43
C LYS A 264 -8.65 7.82 14.54
N VAL A 265 -7.32 7.77 14.35
CA VAL A 265 -6.40 8.36 15.33
C VAL A 265 -6.41 9.90 15.28
N PRO A 266 -6.07 10.58 16.39
CA PRO A 266 -5.91 12.03 16.42
C PRO A 266 -4.87 12.54 15.44
N ARG A 267 -4.95 13.84 15.12
CA ARG A 267 -4.10 14.48 14.12
C ARG A 267 -2.62 14.39 14.46
N GLU A 268 -2.28 14.52 15.73
CA GLU A 268 -0.92 14.42 16.24
C GLU A 268 -0.29 13.06 15.98
N LEU A 269 -1.08 11.98 15.86
CA LEU A 269 -0.62 10.64 15.50
C LEU A 269 -0.69 10.37 13.99
N LEU A 270 -1.49 11.15 13.25
CA LEU A 270 -1.63 11.02 11.81
C LEU A 270 -0.60 11.84 11.02
N PHE A 271 -0.34 13.07 11.45
CA PHE A 271 0.45 14.08 10.74
C PHE A 271 1.70 14.49 11.51
N ARG A 272 2.79 14.82 10.79
CA ARG A 272 4.06 15.27 11.39
C ARG A 272 3.96 16.70 11.93
N ASN A 273 3.28 17.58 11.21
CA ASN A 273 3.09 18.99 11.55
C ASN A 273 1.58 19.29 11.65
N PRO A 274 0.93 18.99 12.78
CA PRO A 274 -0.53 19.12 12.90
C PRO A 274 -1.04 20.57 13.05
N LYS A 275 -0.14 21.55 13.27
CA LYS A 275 -0.50 22.91 13.72
C LYS A 275 -1.12 23.82 12.65
N ASP A 276 -1.06 23.44 11.37
CA ASP A 276 -1.52 24.28 10.25
C ASP A 276 -2.90 23.87 9.70
N LEU A 277 -3.56 22.87 10.31
CA LEU A 277 -4.84 22.33 9.86
C LEU A 277 -5.97 22.78 10.80
N SER A 278 -6.86 23.62 10.30
CA SER A 278 -8.01 24.18 11.04
C SER A 278 -8.83 23.14 11.81
N ASP A 279 -9.13 23.45 13.07
CA ASP A 279 -9.79 22.58 14.03
C ASP A 279 -11.29 22.48 13.77
N LEU A 280 -11.75 21.29 13.36
CA LEU A 280 -13.08 20.84 13.74
C LEU A 280 -12.98 20.46 15.23
N ASN A 281 -14.00 20.76 16.04
CA ASN A 281 -14.00 20.41 17.47
C ASN A 281 -14.07 18.88 17.62
N LEU A 282 -12.93 18.21 17.57
CA LEU A 282 -12.81 16.76 17.62
C LEU A 282 -12.85 16.28 19.06
N THR A 283 -13.67 15.26 19.31
CA THR A 283 -13.79 14.65 20.64
C THR A 283 -13.09 13.30 20.62
N PHE A 284 -12.07 13.16 21.46
CA PHE A 284 -11.36 11.90 21.70
C PHE A 284 -11.50 11.54 23.19
N PRO A 285 -12.51 10.75 23.57
CA PRO A 285 -12.80 10.51 24.98
C PRO A 285 -11.79 9.60 25.69
N PHE A 286 -10.90 8.93 24.94
CA PHE A 286 -9.89 8.01 25.47
C PHE A 286 -8.49 8.40 24.99
N PRO A 287 -7.43 8.09 25.76
CA PRO A 287 -6.06 8.33 25.33
C PRO A 287 -5.77 7.57 24.04
N ALA A 288 -5.19 8.26 23.07
CA ALA A 288 -4.72 7.65 21.83
C ALA A 288 -3.28 7.18 21.98
N VAL A 289 -2.98 6.03 21.37
CA VAL A 289 -1.65 5.41 21.38
C VAL A 289 -1.07 5.37 19.98
N ASP A 290 0.26 5.43 19.88
CA ASP A 290 0.99 5.39 18.61
C ASP A 290 1.00 3.97 18.03
N TRP A 291 -0.15 3.55 17.52
CA TRP A 291 -0.32 2.26 16.85
C TRP A 291 0.12 2.36 15.38
N THR A 292 0.89 1.37 14.90
CA THR A 292 1.21 1.25 13.47
C THR A 292 0.95 -0.17 12.95
N PRO A 293 0.70 -0.35 11.64
CA PRO A 293 0.54 -1.69 11.06
C PRO A 293 1.76 -2.60 11.23
N GLU A 294 2.97 -2.04 11.32
CA GLU A 294 4.21 -2.80 11.46
C GLU A 294 4.54 -3.14 12.92
N GLU A 295 4.33 -2.21 13.85
CA GLU A 295 4.72 -2.37 15.26
C GLU A 295 3.58 -2.87 16.16
N GLY A 296 2.33 -2.64 15.75
CA GLY A 296 1.14 -2.99 16.54
C GLY A 296 0.88 -2.01 17.67
N TYR A 297 0.24 -2.48 18.73
CA TYR A 297 -0.02 -1.67 19.93
C TYR A 297 1.22 -1.61 20.83
N PRO A 298 1.52 -0.45 21.43
CA PRO A 298 2.51 -0.35 22.50
C PRO A 298 2.20 -1.33 23.67
N PRO A 299 3.22 -1.89 24.33
CA PRO A 299 3.02 -2.87 25.42
C PRO A 299 2.23 -2.33 26.62
N ASP A 300 2.30 -1.03 26.86
CA ASP A 300 1.62 -0.27 27.92
C ASP A 300 0.24 0.25 27.52
N ALA A 301 -0.20 -0.01 26.29
CA ALA A 301 -1.47 0.49 25.78
C ALA A 301 -2.67 -0.14 26.51
N GLN A 302 -3.48 0.72 27.12
CA GLN A 302 -4.75 0.33 27.74
C GLN A 302 -5.69 -0.32 26.72
N HIS A 303 -6.61 -1.17 27.21
CA HIS A 303 -7.50 -1.94 26.33
C HIS A 303 -8.53 -1.07 25.59
N ASP A 304 -8.92 0.04 26.21
CA ASP A 304 -9.84 1.06 25.70
C ASP A 304 -9.14 2.24 25.01
N ALA A 305 -7.81 2.19 24.87
CA ALA A 305 -7.04 3.18 24.15
C ALA A 305 -7.43 3.20 22.66
N LEU A 306 -7.33 4.38 22.05
CA LEU A 306 -7.60 4.59 20.63
C LEU A 306 -6.33 4.29 19.80
N PRO A 307 -6.39 3.52 18.70
CA PRO A 307 -7.59 2.95 18.08
C PRO A 307 -8.18 1.79 18.88
N TRP A 308 -9.50 1.74 18.98
CA TRP A 308 -10.25 0.71 19.69
C TRP A 308 -10.08 -0.67 19.06
N ARG A 309 -10.06 -1.68 19.93
CA ARG A 309 -9.96 -3.09 19.60
C ARG A 309 -11.34 -3.74 19.66
N PRO A 310 -11.65 -4.72 18.80
CA PRO A 310 -12.84 -5.53 18.96
C PRO A 310 -12.70 -6.44 20.19
N VAL A 311 -13.78 -6.57 20.95
CA VAL A 311 -13.84 -7.48 22.12
C VAL A 311 -14.05 -8.93 21.69
N GLY A 312 -14.65 -9.16 20.52
CA GLY A 312 -14.92 -10.47 19.98
C GLY A 312 -15.60 -10.41 18.61
N ALA A 313 -16.07 -11.57 18.14
CA ALA A 313 -16.78 -11.69 16.87
C ALA A 313 -18.30 -11.77 17.07
N GLY A 314 -19.07 -11.13 16.18
CA GLY A 314 -20.53 -11.17 16.16
C GLY A 314 -21.17 -9.79 15.99
N LYS A 315 -22.41 -9.74 15.48
CA LYS A 315 -23.15 -8.48 15.20
C LYS A 315 -23.16 -7.54 16.40
N HIS A 316 -23.50 -8.07 17.58
CA HIS A 316 -23.68 -7.30 18.81
C HIS A 316 -22.37 -6.71 19.35
N LEU A 317 -21.22 -7.34 19.08
CA LEU A 317 -19.91 -6.87 19.54
C LEU A 317 -19.26 -5.84 18.60
N GLY A 318 -19.82 -5.63 17.41
CA GLY A 318 -19.33 -4.67 16.43
C GLY A 318 -19.89 -3.26 16.62
N LEU A 319 -19.80 -2.47 15.56
CA LEU A 319 -20.41 -1.15 15.43
C LEU A 319 -21.80 -1.29 14.81
N THR A 320 -22.82 -0.75 15.47
CA THR A 320 -24.20 -0.68 14.94
C THR A 320 -24.64 0.77 14.89
N LEU A 321 -25.18 1.20 13.76
CA LEU A 321 -25.57 2.58 13.49
C LEU A 321 -27.00 2.63 12.96
N VAL A 322 -27.74 3.65 13.37
CA VAL A 322 -28.97 4.11 12.71
C VAL A 322 -28.67 5.47 12.11
N LEU A 323 -28.94 5.61 10.82
CA LEU A 323 -28.54 6.77 10.03
C LEU A 323 -29.78 7.47 9.46
N ASP A 324 -29.75 8.80 9.46
CA ASP A 324 -30.71 9.64 8.74
C ASP A 324 -29.98 10.40 7.63
N ASN A 325 -30.42 10.23 6.38
CA ASN A 325 -29.83 10.94 5.24
C ASN A 325 -30.55 12.26 4.93
N GLU A 326 -31.62 12.64 5.63
CA GLU A 326 -32.35 13.88 5.37
C GLU A 326 -32.71 14.07 3.89
N ILE A 327 -33.42 13.09 3.29
CA ILE A 327 -33.73 13.09 1.84
C ILE A 327 -34.37 14.41 1.37
N ASN A 328 -35.18 15.05 2.21
CA ASN A 328 -35.86 16.31 1.89
C ASN A 328 -34.90 17.50 1.70
N GLU A 329 -33.69 17.42 2.27
CA GLU A 329 -32.64 18.43 2.16
C GLU A 329 -31.68 18.18 0.99
N TYR A 330 -31.95 17.20 0.11
CA TYR A 330 -31.09 16.97 -1.06
C TYR A 330 -31.18 18.13 -2.06
N PHE A 331 -30.01 18.67 -2.43
CA PHE A 331 -29.90 19.69 -3.47
C PHE A 331 -29.07 19.19 -4.66
N CYS A 332 -27.84 18.76 -4.40
CA CYS A 332 -26.97 18.16 -5.40
C CYS A 332 -26.18 17.02 -4.76
N SER A 333 -26.10 15.89 -5.45
CA SER A 333 -25.50 14.67 -4.94
C SER A 333 -24.13 14.45 -5.58
N SER A 334 -23.18 13.91 -4.82
CA SER A 334 -21.87 13.49 -5.32
C SER A 334 -21.95 12.34 -6.33
N THR A 335 -23.10 11.66 -6.44
CA THR A 335 -23.36 10.59 -7.40
C THR A 335 -24.80 10.64 -7.88
N ALA A 336 -25.14 9.91 -8.95
CA ALA A 336 -26.52 9.75 -9.40
C ALA A 336 -27.35 8.82 -8.47
N SER A 337 -27.31 9.06 -7.15
CA SER A 337 -28.04 8.29 -6.14
C SER A 337 -28.25 9.11 -4.85
N VAL A 338 -29.05 8.53 -3.95
CA VAL A 338 -29.31 9.04 -2.59
C VAL A 338 -28.94 7.99 -1.56
N GLY A 339 -28.40 8.42 -0.42
CA GLY A 339 -27.94 7.54 0.64
C GLY A 339 -26.60 7.98 1.19
N PHE A 340 -25.75 7.01 1.49
CA PHE A 340 -24.45 7.25 2.10
C PHE A 340 -23.34 6.60 1.31
N LYS A 341 -22.15 7.23 1.29
CA LYS A 341 -20.91 6.54 0.94
C LYS A 341 -20.17 6.20 2.22
N MET A 342 -19.64 4.99 2.31
CA MET A 342 -18.80 4.59 3.43
C MET A 342 -17.53 3.88 3.01
N LEU A 343 -16.51 3.95 3.86
CA LEU A 343 -15.21 3.34 3.65
C LEU A 343 -14.66 2.80 4.97
N LEU A 344 -14.21 1.55 4.95
CA LEU A 344 -13.38 0.97 6.00
C LEU A 344 -11.91 1.15 5.62
N HIS A 345 -11.11 1.67 6.53
CA HIS A 345 -9.70 1.97 6.29
C HIS A 345 -8.85 1.79 7.55
N SER A 346 -7.54 1.91 7.41
CA SER A 346 -6.63 1.89 8.55
C SER A 346 -6.83 3.14 9.43
N PRO A 347 -6.77 3.03 10.78
CA PRO A 347 -6.86 4.19 11.68
C PRO A 347 -5.83 5.29 11.43
N VAL A 348 -4.68 4.94 10.85
CA VAL A 348 -3.56 5.86 10.54
C VAL A 348 -3.54 6.33 9.09
N GLU A 349 -4.67 6.26 8.39
CA GLU A 349 -4.86 6.72 7.02
C GLU A 349 -6.02 7.73 6.94
N THR A 350 -5.92 8.68 6.01
CA THR A 350 -7.05 9.52 5.62
C THR A 350 -7.92 8.80 4.59
N PRO A 351 -9.25 8.91 4.65
CA PRO A 351 -10.13 8.23 3.71
C PRO A 351 -10.18 8.95 2.34
N LYS A 352 -10.33 8.17 1.26
CA LYS A 352 -10.59 8.63 -0.12
C LYS A 352 -11.90 7.99 -0.60
N LEU A 353 -13.03 8.58 -0.20
CA LEU A 353 -14.35 7.98 -0.41
C LEU A 353 -14.82 8.07 -1.87
N SER A 354 -14.38 9.07 -2.63
CA SER A 354 -14.80 9.22 -4.04
C SER A 354 -14.38 8.03 -4.91
N SER A 355 -13.21 7.46 -4.63
CA SER A 355 -12.61 6.39 -5.44
C SER A 355 -12.87 5.00 -4.88
N PHE A 356 -12.90 4.86 -3.54
CA PHE A 356 -12.95 3.54 -2.88
C PHE A 356 -14.16 3.35 -1.97
N GLY A 357 -14.97 4.39 -1.77
CA GLY A 357 -16.19 4.31 -0.98
C GLY A 357 -17.24 3.46 -1.67
N PHE A 358 -18.07 2.79 -0.88
CA PHE A 358 -19.20 2.02 -1.36
C PHE A 358 -20.51 2.62 -0.87
N ALA A 359 -21.54 2.52 -1.72
CA ALA A 359 -22.85 3.10 -1.47
C ALA A 359 -23.68 2.23 -0.52
N ILE A 360 -24.34 2.88 0.44
CA ILE A 360 -25.34 2.30 1.32
C ILE A 360 -26.68 2.94 1.03
N ARG A 361 -27.67 2.09 0.73
CA ARG A 361 -29.02 2.52 0.42
C ARG A 361 -29.77 2.88 1.71
N PRO A 362 -30.56 3.96 1.73
CA PRO A 362 -31.47 4.24 2.84
C PRO A 362 -32.61 3.20 2.90
N ALA A 363 -33.30 3.14 4.03
CA ALA A 363 -34.42 2.21 4.28
C ALA A 363 -34.05 0.71 4.15
N THR A 364 -32.77 0.36 4.32
CA THR A 364 -32.33 -1.03 4.41
C THR A 364 -31.45 -1.25 5.63
N GLU A 365 -31.51 -2.45 6.20
CA GLU A 365 -30.53 -2.90 7.20
C GLU A 365 -29.38 -3.61 6.47
N ASN A 366 -28.15 -3.11 6.65
CA ASN A 366 -26.98 -3.61 5.94
C ASN A 366 -26.00 -4.25 6.94
N TYR A 367 -25.58 -5.47 6.64
CA TYR A 367 -24.65 -6.24 7.48
C TYR A 367 -23.30 -6.34 6.79
N ILE A 368 -22.27 -5.69 7.36
CA ILE A 368 -20.92 -5.72 6.82
C ILE A 368 -20.03 -6.59 7.71
N THR A 369 -19.60 -7.73 7.18
CA THR A 369 -18.62 -8.60 7.84
C THR A 369 -17.21 -8.06 7.61
N VAL A 370 -16.52 -7.72 8.70
CA VAL A 370 -15.12 -7.29 8.67
C VAL A 370 -14.20 -8.48 8.91
N GLN A 371 -13.35 -8.80 7.94
CA GLN A 371 -12.34 -9.85 8.08
C GLN A 371 -10.93 -9.26 7.89
N PRO A 372 -10.16 -9.06 8.98
CA PRO A 372 -8.83 -8.49 8.87
C PRO A 372 -7.87 -9.48 8.21
N GLN A 373 -7.01 -8.97 7.33
CA GLN A 373 -5.95 -9.73 6.66
C GLN A 373 -4.60 -9.11 7.01
N VAL A 374 -3.89 -9.74 7.95
CA VAL A 374 -2.57 -9.27 8.40
C VAL A 374 -1.48 -10.09 7.72
N ARG A 375 -0.60 -9.39 7.00
CA ARG A 375 0.58 -10.00 6.35
C ARG A 375 1.82 -9.30 6.86
N ARG A 376 2.65 -10.02 7.61
CA ARG A 376 3.92 -9.51 8.14
C ARG A 376 5.07 -10.17 7.38
N SER A 377 6.06 -9.38 7.02
CA SER A 377 7.32 -9.90 6.50
C SER A 377 8.26 -10.26 7.65
N THR A 378 9.19 -11.17 7.40
CA THR A 378 10.23 -11.45 8.39
C THR A 378 11.23 -10.29 8.44
N LYS A 379 11.78 -10.00 9.62
CA LYS A 379 12.79 -8.94 9.81
C LYS A 379 14.02 -9.10 8.91
N ARG A 380 14.27 -10.30 8.36
CA ARG A 380 15.38 -10.56 7.42
C ARG A 380 15.16 -9.94 6.04
N VAL A 381 13.90 -9.77 5.61
CA VAL A 381 13.57 -9.14 4.31
C VAL A 381 14.03 -7.68 4.27
N ALA A 382 14.13 -7.01 5.42
CA ALA A 382 14.70 -5.68 5.54
C ALA A 382 16.16 -5.60 5.02
N LYS A 383 16.91 -6.71 5.04
CA LYS A 383 18.30 -6.76 4.52
C LYS A 383 18.38 -6.83 3.00
N VAL A 384 17.31 -7.23 2.31
CA VAL A 384 17.28 -7.26 0.84
C VAL A 384 17.13 -5.84 0.33
N SER A 385 18.00 -5.40 -0.58
CA SER A 385 17.99 -4.03 -1.10
C SER A 385 16.62 -3.62 -1.66
N LEU A 386 16.21 -2.37 -1.42
CA LEU A 386 14.95 -1.78 -1.90
C LEU A 386 14.65 -2.08 -3.37
N ARG A 387 15.66 -1.92 -4.25
CA ARG A 387 15.54 -2.10 -5.71
C ARG A 387 15.19 -3.53 -6.14
N LYS A 388 15.49 -4.51 -5.30
CA LYS A 388 15.16 -5.93 -5.55
C LYS A 388 13.82 -6.34 -4.93
N ARG A 389 13.48 -5.81 -3.76
CA ARG A 389 12.21 -6.16 -3.07
C ARG A 389 11.02 -5.31 -3.51
N ASN A 390 11.23 -4.13 -4.11
CA ASN A 390 10.20 -3.22 -4.62
C ASN A 390 9.11 -2.81 -3.61
N CYS A 391 9.42 -2.88 -2.32
CA CYS A 391 8.56 -2.41 -1.24
C CYS A 391 9.40 -1.69 -0.17
N TYR A 392 8.74 -0.76 0.53
CA TYR A 392 9.32 0.01 1.62
C TYR A 392 8.77 -0.49 2.94
N PHE A 393 9.63 -0.56 3.96
CA PHE A 393 9.21 -0.58 5.35
C PHE A 393 8.93 0.83 5.85
N ALA A 394 8.15 0.95 6.93
CA ALA A 394 7.72 2.25 7.43
C ALA A 394 8.89 3.15 7.86
N PHE A 395 9.97 2.56 8.39
CA PHE A 395 11.16 3.29 8.81
C PHE A 395 12.07 3.76 7.64
N GLU A 396 11.91 3.19 6.45
CA GLU A 396 12.81 3.43 5.31
C GLU A 396 12.40 4.62 4.46
N ARG A 397 11.09 4.84 4.36
CA ARG A 397 10.52 5.97 3.61
C ARG A 397 9.70 6.83 4.54
N LYS A 398 10.28 7.97 4.92
CA LYS A 398 9.58 8.99 5.70
C LYS A 398 8.76 9.86 4.75
N LEU A 399 7.46 9.94 5.03
CA LEU A 399 6.53 10.84 4.37
C LEU A 399 6.65 12.25 4.95
N HIS A 400 6.26 13.27 4.17
CA HIS A 400 6.44 14.67 4.57
C HIS A 400 5.30 15.17 5.47
N PHE A 401 4.07 14.80 5.12
CA PHE A 401 2.85 15.17 5.83
C PHE A 401 2.46 14.09 6.85
N TYR A 402 2.38 12.83 6.41
CA TYR A 402 1.96 11.72 7.26
C TYR A 402 3.11 11.21 8.15
N ARG A 403 2.78 10.82 9.38
CA ARG A 403 3.74 10.19 10.31
C ARG A 403 4.09 8.78 9.85
N THR A 404 3.06 7.98 9.59
CA THR A 404 3.17 6.56 9.27
C THR A 404 3.12 6.34 7.76
N TYR A 405 4.14 5.68 7.24
CA TYR A 405 4.16 5.25 5.84
C TYR A 405 3.16 4.12 5.62
N THR A 406 2.21 4.37 4.73
CA THR A 406 1.43 3.33 4.07
C THR A 406 1.43 3.61 2.57
N LYS A 407 1.07 2.61 1.75
CA LYS A 407 0.92 2.84 0.32
C LYS A 407 -0.11 3.94 0.04
N HIS A 408 -1.20 3.96 0.79
CA HIS A 408 -2.26 4.95 0.64
C HIS A 408 -1.75 6.35 0.96
N ASN A 409 -1.17 6.55 2.14
CA ASN A 409 -0.62 7.84 2.56
C ASN A 409 0.44 8.35 1.56
N CYS A 410 1.32 7.47 1.07
CA CYS A 410 2.33 7.83 0.08
C CYS A 410 1.73 8.31 -1.25
N VAL A 411 0.66 7.67 -1.73
CA VAL A 411 -0.03 8.09 -2.96
C VAL A 411 -0.74 9.42 -2.76
N GLN A 412 -1.37 9.64 -1.60
CA GLN A 412 -2.01 10.91 -1.26
C GLN A 412 -1.04 12.10 -1.27
N GLU A 413 0.17 11.93 -0.71
CA GLU A 413 1.19 12.99 -0.79
C GLU A 413 1.68 13.21 -2.23
N CYS A 414 1.76 12.14 -3.02
CA CYS A 414 2.14 12.24 -4.43
C CYS A 414 1.09 13.01 -5.23
N GLU A 415 -0.19 12.73 -5.00
CA GLU A 415 -1.30 13.47 -5.62
C GLU A 415 -1.26 14.95 -5.21
N ALA A 416 -1.14 15.23 -3.91
CA ALA A 416 -1.07 16.61 -3.42
C ALA A 416 0.13 17.39 -4.00
N ASN A 417 1.32 16.80 -4.01
CA ASN A 417 2.51 17.44 -4.58
C ASN A 417 2.38 17.65 -6.10
N PHE A 418 1.78 16.70 -6.82
CA PHE A 418 1.54 16.83 -8.25
C PHE A 418 0.55 17.95 -8.56
N THR A 419 -0.56 18.03 -7.81
CA THR A 419 -1.54 19.12 -7.94
C THR A 419 -0.90 20.47 -7.62
N LEU A 420 -0.10 20.55 -6.55
CA LEU A 420 0.60 21.77 -6.17
C LEU A 420 1.58 22.23 -7.25
N ALA A 421 2.38 21.32 -7.83
CA ALA A 421 3.36 21.65 -8.84
C ALA A 421 2.74 22.16 -10.15
N ASN A 422 1.59 21.62 -10.54
CA ASN A 422 0.94 21.95 -11.81
C ASN A 422 -0.05 23.11 -11.70
N CYS A 423 -0.81 23.17 -10.60
CA CYS A 423 -1.90 24.12 -10.41
C CYS A 423 -1.54 25.27 -9.47
N GLY A 424 -0.42 25.17 -8.74
CA GLY A 424 -0.04 26.13 -7.71
C GLY A 424 -0.85 26.01 -6.41
N CYS A 425 -1.88 25.16 -6.35
CA CYS A 425 -2.77 24.96 -5.20
C CYS A 425 -3.05 23.46 -4.95
N VAL A 426 -3.71 23.13 -3.83
CA VAL A 426 -4.20 21.78 -3.52
C VAL A 426 -5.69 21.81 -3.21
N LEU A 427 -6.36 20.65 -3.33
CA LEU A 427 -7.75 20.51 -2.92
C LEU A 427 -7.89 20.54 -1.39
N PHE A 428 -9.04 20.94 -0.90
CA PHE A 428 -9.29 21.15 0.53
C PHE A 428 -9.07 19.93 1.44
N PHE A 429 -9.27 18.73 0.91
CA PHE A 429 -9.10 17.48 1.64
C PHE A 429 -7.68 16.90 1.52
N MET A 430 -6.84 17.48 0.65
CA MET A 430 -5.48 17.00 0.42
C MET A 430 -4.53 17.48 1.52
N PRO A 431 -3.51 16.67 1.86
CA PRO A 431 -2.48 17.09 2.81
C PRO A 431 -1.64 18.24 2.23
N SER A 432 -1.44 19.31 3.00
CA SER A 432 -0.50 20.39 2.67
C SER A 432 0.09 21.07 3.90
N ASN A 433 1.32 21.59 3.77
CA ASN A 433 2.09 22.35 4.78
C ASN A 433 2.11 23.84 4.43
N LEU A 434 1.63 24.18 3.23
CA LEU A 434 1.37 25.54 2.85
C LEU A 434 0.02 25.87 3.47
N LEU A 435 0.00 26.88 4.34
CA LEU A 435 -1.20 27.68 4.50
C LEU A 435 -1.82 27.86 3.11
N PRO A 436 -3.11 27.52 2.94
CA PRO A 436 -3.80 27.64 1.65
C PRO A 436 -3.53 29.05 1.12
N LEU A 437 -2.75 29.08 0.05
CA LEU A 437 -2.05 30.21 -0.55
C LEU A 437 -2.48 31.58 -0.02
N VAL A 438 -1.69 32.09 0.93
CA VAL A 438 -1.59 33.53 1.12
C VAL A 438 -0.67 34.03 0.01
N ASN A 439 -1.27 34.54 -1.06
CA ASN A 439 -0.73 35.62 -1.87
C ASN A 439 -1.89 36.52 -2.29
#